data_AF-A0A1F2R213-F1
#
_entry.id   AF-A0A1F2R213-F1
#
_cell.length_a   1.000
_cell.length_b   1.000
_cell.length_c   1.000
_cell.angle_alpha   90.00
_cell.angle_beta   90.00
_cell.angle_gamma   90.00
#
_symmetry.space_group_name_H-M   'P 1'
#
loop_
_entity.id
_entity.type
_entity.pdbx_description
1 polymer ?
#
loop_
_entity_poly.entity_id
_entity_poly.type
_entity_poly.pdbx_seq_one_letter_code
_entity_poly.pdbx_strand_id
1 'polypeptide(L)'
;MDLFTVQEKLRALLRERIALGATQRQIAEALDIEQAHVSRFLNGRGNFRIATLNQLFRYLGIDLEDLISVEEMLKRVPRLDYADSDYADIPVLKGKLGPGHAFPPEGRIEGYRAFLRSFVREFHRPVLIAVGAKEEAMIPSIQPLDLVLLDTDPAKRKAPRLDRIYAVSLEGGAGLRHCALAGNSLVLVAENSRWRESKATEISLEERDILSVVRGEVVWVGREV
;
A
#
# COMPACT_ATOMS: atom_id res chain seq x y z
N MET A 1 -5.00 17.98 -7.70
CA MET A 1 -6.13 17.09 -7.38
C MET A 1 -7.46 17.83 -7.45
N ASP A 2 -8.39 17.32 -8.26
CA ASP A 2 -9.78 17.78 -8.28
C ASP A 2 -10.67 16.93 -7.34
N LEU A 3 -11.89 17.41 -7.09
CA LEU A 3 -12.85 16.75 -6.20
C LEU A 3 -13.25 15.35 -6.71
N PHE A 4 -13.23 15.14 -8.02
CA PHE A 4 -13.60 13.86 -8.63
C PHE A 4 -12.57 12.78 -8.28
N THR A 5 -11.28 13.11 -8.39
CA THR A 5 -10.14 12.24 -8.03
C THR A 5 -10.17 11.88 -6.55
N VAL A 6 -10.51 12.83 -5.68
CA VAL A 6 -10.71 12.59 -4.23
C VAL A 6 -11.79 11.54 -4.00
N GLN A 7 -12.94 11.66 -4.67
CA GLN A 7 -14.04 10.71 -4.47
C GLN A 7 -13.72 9.31 -5.00
N GLU A 8 -13.01 9.18 -6.12
CA GLU A 8 -12.53 7.88 -6.61
C GLU A 8 -11.58 7.19 -5.62
N LYS A 9 -10.63 7.94 -5.05
CA LYS A 9 -9.73 7.39 -4.03
C LYS A 9 -10.47 6.95 -2.78
N LEU A 10 -11.46 7.73 -2.32
CA LEU A 10 -12.31 7.36 -1.19
C LEU A 10 -13.17 6.12 -1.49
N ARG A 11 -13.65 5.95 -2.73
CA ARG A 11 -14.34 4.72 -3.15
C ARG A 11 -13.42 3.51 -3.06
N ALA A 12 -12.18 3.63 -3.52
CA ALA A 12 -11.20 2.56 -3.44
C ALA A 12 -10.91 2.15 -1.98
N LEU A 13 -10.71 3.12 -1.09
CA LEU A 13 -10.47 2.87 0.33
C LEU A 13 -11.68 2.24 1.05
N LEU A 14 -12.90 2.62 0.68
CA LEU A 14 -14.10 1.96 1.21
C LEU A 14 -14.22 0.51 0.72
N ARG A 15 -13.89 0.22 -0.55
CA ARG A 15 -13.86 -1.15 -1.08
C ARG A 15 -12.84 -2.00 -0.33
N GLU A 16 -11.67 -1.44 -0.03
CA GLU A 16 -10.65 -2.11 0.78
C GLU A 16 -11.18 -2.40 2.20
N ARG A 17 -11.87 -1.44 2.83
CA ARG A 17 -12.46 -1.66 4.15
C ARG A 17 -13.52 -2.77 4.15
N ILE A 18 -14.31 -2.86 3.08
CA ILE A 18 -15.29 -3.93 2.88
C ILE A 18 -14.59 -5.28 2.69
N ALA A 19 -13.51 -5.31 1.90
CA ALA A 19 -12.69 -6.51 1.73
C ALA A 19 -12.05 -6.97 3.07
N LEU A 20 -11.78 -6.04 4.00
CA LEU A 20 -11.33 -6.32 5.36
C LEU A 20 -12.46 -6.74 6.32
N GLY A 21 -13.67 -6.98 5.83
CA GLY A 21 -14.80 -7.52 6.61
C GLY A 21 -15.82 -6.49 7.10
N ALA A 22 -15.70 -5.21 6.71
CA ALA A 22 -16.75 -4.23 7.01
C ALA A 22 -17.95 -4.40 6.08
N THR A 23 -19.17 -4.32 6.61
CA THR A 23 -20.38 -4.32 5.80
C THR A 23 -20.78 -2.92 5.37
N GLN A 24 -21.46 -2.78 4.21
CA GLN A 24 -22.02 -1.49 3.80
C GLN A 24 -22.98 -0.91 4.83
N ARG A 25 -23.67 -1.77 5.60
CA ARG A 25 -24.57 -1.36 6.68
C ARG A 25 -23.80 -0.71 7.84
N GLN A 26 -22.71 -1.33 8.30
CA GLN A 26 -21.85 -0.76 9.35
C GLN A 26 -21.23 0.57 8.92
N ILE A 27 -20.84 0.68 7.64
CA ILE A 27 -20.33 1.93 7.08
C ILE A 27 -21.44 3.00 7.09
N ALA A 28 -22.65 2.65 6.66
CA ALA A 28 -23.79 3.56 6.64
C ALA A 28 -24.16 4.07 8.05
N GLU A 29 -24.19 3.17 9.03
CA GLU A 29 -24.42 3.50 10.45
C GLU A 29 -23.32 4.43 10.99
N ALA A 30 -22.04 4.18 10.66
CA ALA A 30 -20.94 5.04 11.10
C ALA A 30 -20.94 6.43 10.45
N LEU A 31 -21.52 6.55 9.26
CA LEU A 31 -21.65 7.81 8.52
C LEU A 31 -22.99 8.53 8.77
N ASP A 32 -23.89 7.92 9.55
CA ASP A 32 -25.25 8.41 9.78
C ASP A 32 -26.03 8.69 8.47
N ILE A 33 -25.98 7.71 7.55
CA ILE A 33 -26.69 7.76 6.26
C ILE A 33 -27.37 6.43 5.95
N GLU A 34 -28.27 6.44 4.97
CA GLU A 34 -28.87 5.21 4.47
C GLU A 34 -27.85 4.34 3.70
N GLN A 35 -27.94 3.02 3.87
CA GLN A 35 -27.12 2.06 3.12
C GLN A 35 -27.22 2.25 1.59
N ALA A 36 -28.39 2.66 1.10
CA ALA A 36 -28.60 2.97 -0.31
C ALA A 36 -27.65 4.06 -0.83
N HIS A 37 -27.30 5.06 0.01
CA HIS A 37 -26.34 6.10 -0.34
C HIS A 37 -24.90 5.58 -0.42
N VAL A 38 -24.52 4.68 0.49
CA VAL A 38 -23.21 3.99 0.42
C VAL A 38 -23.11 3.16 -0.85
N SER A 39 -24.14 2.39 -1.17
CA SER A 39 -24.18 1.58 -2.39
C SER A 39 -24.11 2.44 -3.67
N ARG A 40 -24.87 3.54 -3.75
CA ARG A 40 -24.79 4.47 -4.90
C ARG A 40 -23.41 5.10 -5.03
N PHE A 41 -22.80 5.50 -3.91
CA PHE A 41 -21.45 6.06 -3.89
C PHE A 41 -20.41 5.06 -4.40
N LEU A 42 -20.43 3.83 -3.88
CA LEU A 42 -19.51 2.77 -4.31
C LEU A 42 -19.66 2.40 -5.78
N ASN A 43 -20.87 2.51 -6.33
CA ASN A 43 -21.17 2.22 -7.74
C ASN A 43 -20.93 3.42 -8.67
N GLY A 44 -20.41 4.55 -8.17
CA GLY A 44 -20.20 5.75 -8.98
C GLY A 44 -21.48 6.47 -9.42
N ARG A 45 -22.65 6.04 -8.92
CA ARG A 45 -23.97 6.61 -9.26
C ARG A 45 -24.41 7.72 -8.31
N GLY A 46 -23.50 8.18 -7.45
CA GLY A 46 -23.76 9.23 -6.47
C GLY A 46 -22.47 9.74 -5.84
N ASN A 47 -22.49 11.01 -5.44
CA ASN A 47 -21.39 11.67 -4.76
C ASN A 47 -21.83 12.03 -3.34
N PHE A 48 -20.90 11.96 -2.39
CA PHE A 48 -21.16 12.42 -1.04
C PHE A 48 -21.05 13.94 -0.95
N ARG A 49 -21.88 14.51 -0.06
CA ARG A 49 -21.76 15.91 0.36
C ARG A 49 -20.50 16.06 1.23
N ILE A 50 -19.97 17.28 1.30
CA ILE A 50 -18.76 17.59 2.09
C ILE A 50 -18.89 17.12 3.55
N ALA A 51 -20.05 17.31 4.19
CA ALA A 51 -20.28 16.86 5.55
C ALA A 51 -20.11 15.34 5.72
N THR A 52 -20.67 14.56 4.80
CA THR A 52 -20.55 13.09 4.76
C THR A 52 -19.12 12.65 4.41
N LEU A 53 -18.43 13.39 3.53
CA LEU A 53 -17.02 13.16 3.25
C LEU A 53 -16.15 13.35 4.51
N ASN A 54 -16.41 14.38 5.32
CA ASN A 54 -15.70 14.60 6.58
C ASN A 54 -15.97 13.51 7.62
N GLN A 55 -17.18 12.96 7.67
CA GLN A 55 -17.45 11.76 8.48
C GLN A 55 -16.70 10.54 7.95
N LEU A 56 -16.59 10.41 6.63
CA LEU A 56 -15.87 9.32 5.99
C LEU A 56 -14.36 9.37 6.24
N PHE A 57 -13.75 10.56 6.16
CA PHE A 57 -12.35 10.76 6.54
C PHE A 57 -12.09 10.27 7.97
N ARG A 58 -12.93 10.70 8.93
CA ARG A 58 -12.85 10.26 10.34
C ARG A 58 -13.05 8.75 10.50
N TYR A 59 -14.02 8.17 9.81
CA TYR A 59 -14.28 6.73 9.85
C TYR A 59 -13.10 5.90 9.32
N LEU A 60 -12.48 6.37 8.24
CA LEU A 60 -11.31 5.72 7.64
C LEU A 60 -10.02 5.99 8.41
N GLY A 61 -10.01 6.97 9.32
CA GLY A 61 -8.81 7.38 10.06
C GLY A 61 -7.77 8.05 9.15
N ILE A 62 -8.22 8.72 8.09
CA ILE A 62 -7.39 9.37 7.09
C ILE A 62 -7.75 10.86 6.97
N ASP A 63 -6.78 11.66 6.55
CA ASP A 63 -6.91 13.07 6.23
C ASP A 63 -6.89 13.29 4.71
N LEU A 64 -7.26 14.49 4.26
CA LEU A 64 -7.25 14.83 2.83
C LEU A 64 -5.87 14.67 2.19
N GLU A 65 -4.81 14.93 2.96
CA GLU A 65 -3.42 14.80 2.54
C GLU A 65 -3.05 13.35 2.20
N ASP A 66 -3.68 12.36 2.85
CA ASP A 66 -3.45 10.94 2.61
C ASP A 66 -3.93 10.50 1.22
N LEU A 67 -4.82 11.30 0.60
CA LEU A 67 -5.29 11.07 -0.75
C LEU A 67 -4.36 11.67 -1.81
N ILE A 68 -3.36 12.48 -1.45
CA ILE A 68 -2.40 13.03 -2.42
C ILE A 68 -1.42 11.91 -2.82
N SER A 69 -1.18 11.73 -4.12
CA SER A 69 -0.17 10.75 -4.54
C SER A 69 1.23 11.25 -4.18
N VAL A 70 2.16 10.31 -3.96
CA VAL A 70 3.59 10.64 -3.77
C VAL A 70 4.09 11.58 -4.87
N GLU A 71 3.67 11.36 -6.12
CA GLU A 71 4.05 12.21 -7.24
C GLU A 71 3.55 13.67 -7.09
N GLU A 72 2.30 13.87 -6.69
CA GLU A 72 1.76 15.22 -6.46
C GLU A 72 2.40 15.88 -5.23
N MET A 73 2.78 15.10 -4.21
CA MET A 73 3.53 15.60 -3.05
C MET A 73 4.96 16.00 -3.42
N LEU A 74 5.69 15.15 -4.16
CA LEU A 74 7.07 15.42 -4.63
C LEU A 74 7.18 16.65 -5.55
N LYS A 75 6.06 17.09 -6.15
CA LYS A 75 5.97 18.36 -6.90
C LYS A 75 5.83 19.59 -5.98
N ARG A 76 5.40 19.41 -4.73
CA ARG A 76 5.04 20.48 -3.78
C ARG A 76 6.03 20.63 -2.62
N VAL A 77 6.81 19.60 -2.32
CA VAL A 77 7.88 19.69 -1.32
C VAL A 77 8.90 20.72 -1.80
N PRO A 78 9.26 21.74 -0.98
CA PRO A 78 10.39 22.60 -1.28
C PRO A 78 11.60 21.70 -1.40
N ARG A 79 12.06 21.46 -2.62
CA ARG A 79 13.31 20.77 -2.85
C ARG A 79 14.38 21.69 -2.26
N LEU A 80 15.04 21.26 -1.18
CA LEU A 80 16.41 21.72 -0.97
C LEU A 80 17.11 21.42 -2.30
N ASP A 81 17.64 22.46 -2.96
CA ASP A 81 18.13 22.40 -4.34
C ASP A 81 19.24 21.35 -4.47
N TYR A 82 18.83 20.11 -4.73
CA TYR A 82 19.66 18.96 -5.07
C TYR A 82 19.52 18.64 -6.56
N ALA A 83 19.06 19.61 -7.38
CA ALA A 83 18.96 19.44 -8.83
C ALA A 83 20.31 19.02 -9.44
N ASP A 84 21.42 19.50 -8.86
CA ASP A 84 22.79 19.16 -9.23
C ASP A 84 23.44 18.08 -8.34
N SER A 85 22.66 17.39 -7.52
CA SER A 85 23.16 16.32 -6.64
C SER A 85 23.06 14.95 -7.30
N ASP A 86 24.09 14.14 -7.05
CA ASP A 86 24.12 12.70 -7.35
C ASP A 86 23.11 11.90 -6.52
N TYR A 87 22.40 12.54 -5.58
CA TYR A 87 21.42 11.91 -4.71
C TYR A 87 19.99 12.31 -5.07
N ALA A 88 19.07 11.38 -4.85
CA ALA A 88 17.63 11.59 -4.92
C ALA A 88 17.00 11.25 -3.57
N ASP A 89 16.09 12.10 -3.12
CA ASP A 89 15.30 11.87 -1.91
C ASP A 89 14.18 10.87 -2.19
N ILE A 90 14.21 9.75 -1.46
CA ILE A 90 13.19 8.72 -1.51
C ILE A 90 12.27 8.88 -0.30
N PRO A 91 10.94 8.96 -0.50
CA PRO A 91 9.99 9.13 0.59
C PRO A 91 9.91 7.85 1.45
N VAL A 92 9.86 8.05 2.76
CA VAL A 92 9.56 7.00 3.75
C VAL A 92 8.09 7.09 4.12
N LEU A 93 7.33 6.03 3.84
CA LEU A 93 5.93 5.94 4.18
C LEU A 93 5.75 5.74 5.69
N LYS A 94 4.84 6.51 6.30
CA LYS A 94 4.44 6.41 7.70
C LYS A 94 3.60 5.15 7.89
N GLY A 95 4.18 4.16 8.57
CA GLY A 95 3.54 2.89 8.85
C GLY A 95 4.54 1.74 8.77
N LYS A 96 4.05 0.51 8.88
CA LYS A 96 4.90 -0.69 8.87
C LYS A 96 4.25 -1.81 8.07
N LEU A 97 5.06 -2.63 7.41
CA LEU A 97 4.64 -3.91 6.84
C LEU A 97 4.57 -4.97 7.94
N GLY A 98 3.45 -5.66 8.07
CA GLY A 98 3.35 -6.82 8.95
C GLY A 98 1.92 -7.08 9.43
N PRO A 99 1.71 -8.21 10.13
CA PRO A 99 0.39 -8.60 10.62
C PRO A 99 -0.29 -7.51 11.44
N GLY A 100 -1.57 -7.25 11.16
CA GLY A 100 -2.39 -6.24 11.85
C GLY A 100 -2.18 -4.80 11.37
N HIS A 101 -1.29 -4.54 10.41
CA HIS A 101 -1.09 -3.22 9.82
C HIS A 101 -1.59 -3.21 8.38
N ALA A 102 -2.48 -2.29 8.01
CA ALA A 102 -2.83 -2.08 6.61
C ALA A 102 -1.60 -1.60 5.81
N PHE A 103 -1.60 -1.79 4.49
CA PHE A 103 -0.54 -1.25 3.66
C PHE A 103 -0.57 0.28 3.75
N PRO A 104 0.54 0.95 4.11
CA PRO A 104 0.53 2.40 4.30
C PRO A 104 0.08 3.15 3.05
N PRO A 105 -0.81 4.14 3.17
CA PRO A 105 -1.19 4.98 2.05
C PRO A 105 0.02 5.78 1.58
N GLU A 106 0.21 5.84 0.25
CA GLU A 106 1.33 6.51 -0.39
C GLU A 106 1.48 7.99 0.05
N GLY A 107 0.38 8.69 0.35
CA GLY A 107 0.40 10.09 0.76
C GLY A 107 0.92 10.36 2.18
N ARG A 108 1.08 9.34 3.04
CA ARG A 108 1.60 9.54 4.40
C ARG A 108 3.11 9.38 4.43
N ILE A 109 3.83 10.47 4.32
CA ILE A 109 5.30 10.48 4.36
C ILE A 109 5.78 10.92 5.75
N GLU A 110 6.63 10.14 6.41
CA GLU A 110 7.23 10.51 7.70
C GLU A 110 8.63 11.13 7.57
N GLY A 111 9.24 11.00 6.38
CA GLY A 111 10.53 11.60 6.08
C GLY A 111 11.05 11.17 4.73
N TYR A 112 12.33 11.46 4.50
CA TYR A 112 13.04 11.08 3.28
C TYR A 112 14.38 10.42 3.64
N ARG A 113 14.90 9.63 2.71
CA ARG A 113 16.28 9.12 2.74
C ARG A 113 16.92 9.37 1.39
N ALA A 114 18.16 9.84 1.41
CA ALA A 114 18.93 10.07 0.20
C ALA A 114 19.49 8.75 -0.34
N PHE A 115 19.28 8.49 -1.62
CA PHE A 115 19.88 7.38 -2.37
C PHE A 115 20.64 7.92 -3.58
N LEU A 116 21.66 7.19 -4.05
CA LEU A 116 22.32 7.53 -5.31
C LEU A 116 21.29 7.52 -6.45
N ARG A 117 21.22 8.63 -7.20
CA ARG A 117 20.34 8.82 -8.34
C ARG A 117 20.57 7.76 -9.42
N SER A 118 21.84 7.38 -9.62
CA SER A 118 22.23 6.32 -10.57
C SER A 118 21.67 4.95 -10.22
N PHE A 119 21.44 4.68 -8.93
CA PHE A 119 20.80 3.47 -8.42
C PHE A 119 19.27 3.58 -8.55
N VAL A 120 18.64 4.63 -8.03
CA VAL A 120 17.15 4.67 -7.98
C VAL A 120 16.47 4.97 -9.32
N ARG A 121 17.19 5.47 -10.32
CA ARG A 121 16.62 5.79 -11.65
C ARG A 121 16.05 4.57 -12.39
N GLU A 122 16.44 3.36 -11.99
CA GLU A 122 15.96 2.12 -12.61
C GLU A 122 14.59 1.65 -12.06
N PHE A 123 14.11 2.27 -10.97
CA PHE A 123 12.86 1.92 -10.30
C PHE A 123 11.74 2.91 -10.61
N HIS A 124 10.51 2.41 -10.70
CA HIS A 124 9.34 3.24 -10.91
C HIS A 124 8.76 3.67 -9.57
N ARG A 125 8.81 4.99 -9.30
CA ARG A 125 8.27 5.62 -8.08
C ARG A 125 8.67 4.83 -6.81
N PRO A 126 9.97 4.71 -6.54
CA PRO A 126 10.43 3.95 -5.39
C PRO A 126 9.99 4.60 -4.07
N VAL A 127 9.61 3.79 -3.09
CA VAL A 127 9.21 4.23 -1.75
C VAL A 127 9.85 3.35 -0.67
N LEU A 128 10.16 3.93 0.49
CA LEU A 128 10.68 3.20 1.64
C LEU A 128 9.56 2.91 2.64
N ILE A 129 9.66 1.75 3.29
CA ILE A 129 8.72 1.36 4.33
C ILE A 129 9.42 0.49 5.38
N ALA A 130 9.10 0.73 6.64
CA ALA A 130 9.64 -0.06 7.75
C ALA A 130 8.95 -1.43 7.84
N VAL A 131 9.72 -2.45 8.19
CA VAL A 131 9.23 -3.78 8.50
C VAL A 131 8.78 -3.83 9.96
N GLY A 132 7.59 -4.35 10.19
CA GLY A 132 6.97 -4.47 11.50
C GLY A 132 7.69 -5.49 12.37
N ALA A 133 7.64 -5.29 13.69
CA ALA A 133 8.27 -6.18 14.67
C ALA A 133 7.75 -7.63 14.66
N LYS A 134 6.61 -7.87 14.00
CA LYS A 134 5.93 -9.18 13.90
C LYS A 134 5.94 -9.75 12.48
N GLU A 135 6.59 -9.09 11.52
CA GLU A 135 6.76 -9.62 10.18
C GLU A 135 7.99 -10.54 10.17
N GLU A 136 7.75 -11.84 10.27
CA GLU A 136 8.78 -12.86 10.38
C GLU A 136 8.84 -13.76 9.13
N ALA A 137 7.96 -13.58 8.15
CA ALA A 137 7.80 -14.51 7.04
C ALA A 137 9.01 -14.55 6.10
N MET A 138 9.82 -13.49 6.07
CA MET A 138 10.98 -13.35 5.18
C MET A 138 12.33 -13.49 5.88
N ILE A 139 12.34 -13.98 7.12
CA ILE A 139 13.59 -14.36 7.78
C ILE A 139 14.19 -15.59 7.05
N PRO A 140 15.50 -15.60 6.76
CA PRO A 140 16.53 -14.65 7.21
C PRO A 140 16.76 -13.42 6.33
N SER A 141 16.31 -13.41 5.07
CA SER A 141 16.61 -12.36 4.09
C SER A 141 16.20 -10.97 4.53
N ILE A 142 15.04 -10.83 5.17
CA ILE A 142 14.53 -9.57 5.73
C ILE A 142 14.12 -9.80 7.18
N GLN A 143 14.66 -8.97 8.07
CA GLN A 143 14.40 -9.05 9.50
C GLN A 143 13.31 -8.05 9.91
N PRO A 144 12.60 -8.31 11.03
CA PRO A 144 11.79 -7.29 11.68
C PRO A 144 12.60 -6.01 11.90
N LEU A 145 11.95 -4.85 11.74
CA LEU A 145 12.53 -3.51 11.88
C LEU A 145 13.50 -3.07 10.77
N ASP A 146 13.78 -3.91 9.77
CA ASP A 146 14.49 -3.46 8.58
C ASP A 146 13.67 -2.39 7.83
N LEU A 147 14.35 -1.61 6.99
CA LEU A 147 13.76 -0.69 6.04
C LEU A 147 13.88 -1.29 4.64
N VAL A 148 12.78 -1.36 3.89
CA VAL A 148 12.78 -1.90 2.53
C VAL A 148 12.44 -0.83 1.51
N LEU A 149 13.15 -0.84 0.38
CA LEU A 149 12.86 -0.02 -0.79
C LEU A 149 11.97 -0.82 -1.74
N LEU A 150 10.81 -0.28 -2.06
CA LEU A 150 9.85 -0.89 -2.97
C LEU A 150 9.88 -0.19 -4.32
N ASP A 151 10.08 -0.95 -5.39
CA ASP A 151 9.75 -0.53 -6.76
C ASP A 151 8.26 -0.76 -7.00
N THR A 152 7.53 0.29 -7.37
CA THR A 152 6.07 0.24 -7.56
C THR A 152 5.66 0.09 -9.03
N ASP A 153 6.60 -0.29 -9.91
CA ASP A 153 6.37 -0.57 -11.33
C ASP A 153 5.19 -1.54 -11.54
N PRO A 154 4.08 -1.08 -12.16
CA PRO A 154 2.94 -1.94 -12.46
C PRO A 154 3.28 -3.18 -13.29
N ALA A 155 4.28 -3.11 -14.18
CA ALA A 155 4.67 -4.24 -15.01
C ALA A 155 5.27 -5.38 -14.17
N LYS A 156 6.18 -5.05 -13.25
CA LYS A 156 6.78 -6.02 -12.32
C LYS A 156 5.75 -6.60 -11.35
N ARG A 157 4.80 -5.78 -10.89
CA ARG A 157 3.75 -6.19 -9.96
C ARG A 157 2.65 -7.05 -10.60
N LYS A 158 2.38 -6.87 -11.90
CA LYS A 158 1.43 -7.71 -12.65
C LYS A 158 1.98 -9.09 -13.00
N ALA A 159 3.31 -9.25 -13.03
CA ALA A 159 3.97 -10.50 -13.36
C ALA A 159 5.03 -10.84 -12.29
N PRO A 160 4.62 -11.06 -11.03
CA PRO A 160 5.56 -11.33 -9.94
C PRO A 160 6.30 -12.65 -10.17
N ARG A 161 7.56 -12.69 -9.74
CA ARG A 161 8.43 -13.86 -9.87
C ARG A 161 8.78 -14.46 -8.51
N LEU A 162 8.79 -15.78 -8.41
CA LEU A 162 9.08 -16.48 -7.15
C LEU A 162 10.48 -16.21 -6.59
N ASP A 163 11.46 -15.81 -7.42
CA ASP A 163 12.81 -15.46 -6.97
C ASP A 163 12.91 -14.05 -6.37
N ARG A 164 11.78 -13.31 -6.32
CA ARG A 164 11.71 -11.93 -5.82
C ARG A 164 10.77 -11.83 -4.63
N ILE A 165 11.03 -10.82 -3.80
CA ILE A 165 10.24 -10.54 -2.60
C ILE A 165 9.36 -9.34 -2.91
N TYR A 166 8.09 -9.42 -2.53
CA TYR A 166 7.12 -8.36 -2.77
C TYR A 166 6.47 -7.94 -1.46
N ALA A 167 6.18 -6.65 -1.35
CA ALA A 167 5.22 -6.16 -0.38
C ALA A 167 3.81 -6.43 -0.88
N VAL A 168 3.03 -7.14 -0.06
CA VAL A 168 1.67 -7.55 -0.37
C VAL A 168 0.68 -6.96 0.62
N SER A 169 -0.54 -6.69 0.16
CA SER A 169 -1.68 -6.27 0.96
C SER A 169 -2.67 -7.44 1.00
N LEU A 170 -2.88 -8.00 2.19
CA LEU A 170 -3.69 -9.19 2.43
C LEU A 170 -4.82 -8.90 3.42
N GLU A 171 -5.78 -9.82 3.49
CA GLU A 171 -6.74 -9.84 4.60
C GLU A 171 -5.99 -10.09 5.92
N GLY A 172 -6.11 -9.14 6.86
CA GLY A 172 -5.39 -9.20 8.15
C GLY A 172 -4.09 -8.37 8.21
N GLY A 173 -3.63 -7.81 7.09
CA GLY A 173 -2.53 -6.85 7.07
C GLY A 173 -1.68 -6.90 5.80
N ALA A 174 -0.73 -5.97 5.73
CA ALA A 174 0.34 -5.97 4.75
C ALA A 174 1.49 -6.86 5.23
N GLY A 175 2.29 -7.37 4.31
CA GLY A 175 3.44 -8.19 4.64
C GLY A 175 4.39 -8.36 3.47
N LEU A 176 5.41 -9.20 3.66
CA LEU A 176 6.44 -9.49 2.66
C LEU A 176 6.41 -10.96 2.24
N ARG A 177 6.25 -11.27 0.95
CA ARG A 177 6.20 -12.67 0.46
C ARG A 177 6.89 -12.82 -0.88
N HIS A 178 7.36 -14.02 -1.18
CA HIS A 178 7.56 -14.43 -2.57
C HIS A 178 6.19 -14.61 -3.24
N CYS A 179 6.09 -14.22 -4.51
CA CYS A 179 4.83 -14.22 -5.24
C CYS A 179 4.99 -14.89 -6.62
N ALA A 180 4.00 -15.69 -7.02
CA ALA A 180 3.86 -16.16 -8.40
C ALA A 180 2.41 -16.18 -8.84
N LEU A 181 2.18 -15.95 -10.13
CA LEU A 181 0.90 -16.25 -10.76
C LEU A 181 0.77 -17.75 -11.04
N ALA A 182 -0.37 -18.31 -10.68
CA ALA A 182 -0.80 -19.66 -11.03
C ALA A 182 -2.21 -19.59 -11.61
N GLY A 183 -2.31 -19.47 -12.94
CA GLY A 183 -3.60 -19.23 -13.60
C GLY A 183 -4.22 -17.90 -13.15
N ASN A 184 -5.40 -17.97 -12.52
CA ASN A 184 -6.10 -16.81 -11.98
C ASN A 184 -5.92 -16.64 -10.45
N SER A 185 -4.88 -17.25 -9.90
CA SER A 185 -4.52 -17.14 -8.50
C SER A 185 -3.12 -16.55 -8.31
N LEU A 186 -2.92 -15.89 -7.19
CA LEU A 186 -1.61 -15.48 -6.70
C LEU A 186 -1.17 -16.44 -5.59
N VAL A 187 -0.04 -17.10 -5.79
CA VAL A 187 0.61 -17.95 -4.79
C VAL A 187 1.59 -17.10 -3.99
N LEU A 188 1.44 -17.12 -2.67
CA LEU A 188 2.29 -16.43 -1.71
C LEU A 188 3.09 -17.44 -0.92
N VAL A 189 4.40 -17.23 -0.86
CA VAL A 189 5.33 -18.12 -0.17
C VAL A 189 6.17 -17.33 0.82
N ALA A 190 6.22 -17.79 2.06
CA ALA A 190 7.14 -17.30 3.07
C ALA A 190 8.49 -18.02 2.93
N GLU A 191 9.59 -17.32 3.19
CA GLU A 191 10.93 -17.92 3.27
C GLU A 191 11.14 -18.63 4.62
N ASN A 192 10.56 -18.08 5.69
CA ASN A 192 10.68 -18.62 7.03
C ASN A 192 9.78 -19.85 7.23
N SER A 193 10.37 -21.04 7.14
CA SER A 193 9.69 -22.32 7.36
C SER A 193 9.10 -22.49 8.77
N ARG A 194 9.63 -21.77 9.77
CA ARG A 194 9.16 -21.82 11.17
C ARG A 194 8.04 -20.84 11.48
N TRP A 195 7.72 -19.94 10.55
CA TRP A 195 6.64 -19.00 10.71
C TRP A 195 5.28 -19.72 10.73
N ARG A 196 4.32 -19.24 11.52
CA ARG A 196 3.05 -19.96 11.78
C ARG A 196 2.25 -20.25 10.52
N GLU A 197 2.40 -19.42 9.50
CA GLU A 197 1.72 -19.51 8.20
C GLU A 197 2.75 -19.76 7.08
N SER A 198 3.78 -20.57 7.34
CA SER A 198 4.85 -20.85 6.38
C SER A 198 4.43 -21.66 5.15
N LYS A 199 3.24 -22.27 5.16
CA LYS A 199 2.70 -22.94 3.98
C LYS A 199 2.37 -21.93 2.89
N ALA A 200 2.56 -22.33 1.65
CA ALA A 200 2.14 -21.52 0.52
C ALA A 200 0.63 -21.25 0.62
N THR A 201 0.28 -19.98 0.49
CA THR A 201 -1.12 -19.51 0.52
C THR A 201 -1.50 -19.11 -0.89
N GLU A 202 -2.63 -19.60 -1.37
CA GLU A 202 -3.17 -19.26 -2.69
C GLU A 202 -4.34 -18.29 -2.53
N ILE A 203 -4.34 -17.20 -3.29
CA ILE A 203 -5.38 -16.18 -3.29
C ILE A 203 -5.98 -16.08 -4.68
N SER A 204 -7.30 -16.25 -4.78
CA SER A 204 -8.03 -16.04 -6.04
C SER A 204 -8.03 -14.55 -6.45
N LEU A 205 -7.82 -14.29 -7.74
CA LEU A 205 -7.87 -12.96 -8.35
C LEU A 205 -9.16 -12.70 -9.14
N GLU A 206 -10.18 -13.58 -9.08
CA GLU A 206 -11.42 -13.46 -9.88
C GLU A 206 -12.11 -12.09 -9.80
N GLU A 207 -12.08 -11.46 -8.63
CA GLU A 207 -12.68 -10.13 -8.40
C GLU A 207 -11.66 -9.09 -7.90
N ARG A 208 -10.35 -9.38 -7.99
CA ARG A 208 -9.30 -8.53 -7.44
C ARG A 208 -8.26 -8.20 -8.49
N ASP A 209 -7.93 -6.91 -8.61
CA ASP A 209 -6.75 -6.50 -9.38
C ASP A 209 -5.50 -6.96 -8.64
N ILE A 210 -4.61 -7.69 -9.32
CA ILE A 210 -3.31 -8.07 -8.75
C ILE A 210 -2.55 -6.87 -8.20
N LEU A 211 -2.70 -5.68 -8.79
CA LEU A 211 -2.05 -4.46 -8.31
C LEU A 211 -2.59 -3.96 -6.95
N SER A 212 -3.79 -4.37 -6.55
CA SER A 212 -4.29 -4.09 -5.19
C SER A 212 -3.66 -5.01 -4.16
N VAL A 213 -3.22 -6.21 -4.57
CA VAL A 213 -2.57 -7.20 -3.71
C VAL A 213 -1.06 -6.99 -3.68
N VAL A 214 -0.40 -6.97 -4.84
CA VAL A 214 1.05 -6.75 -4.97
C VAL A 214 1.32 -5.25 -5.04
N ARG A 215 1.90 -4.71 -3.98
CA ARG A 215 2.07 -3.26 -3.79
C ARG A 215 3.45 -2.76 -4.21
N GLY A 216 4.47 -3.61 -4.18
CA GLY A 216 5.83 -3.25 -4.62
C GLY A 216 6.78 -4.44 -4.63
N GLU A 217 7.76 -4.44 -5.53
CA GLU A 217 8.89 -5.37 -5.50
C GLU A 217 9.96 -4.81 -4.56
N VAL A 218 10.48 -5.63 -3.63
CA VAL A 218 11.60 -5.24 -2.77
C VAL A 218 12.87 -5.26 -3.59
N VAL A 219 13.51 -4.09 -3.73
CA VAL A 219 14.74 -3.91 -4.52
C VAL A 219 15.96 -3.55 -3.67
N TRP A 220 15.74 -3.19 -2.41
CA TRP A 220 16.81 -2.95 -1.44
C TRP A 220 16.31 -3.15 -0.01
N VAL A 221 17.23 -3.53 0.89
CA VAL A 221 17.00 -3.71 2.32
C VAL A 221 18.11 -2.99 3.08
N GLY A 222 17.74 -2.21 4.08
CA GLY A 222 18.66 -1.54 4.99
C GLY A 222 18.31 -1.81 6.42
N ARG A 223 19.32 -1.98 7.26
CA ARG A 223 19.17 -2.16 8.69
C ARG A 223 19.74 -0.94 9.40
N GLU A 224 18.90 -0.25 10.16
CA GLU A 224 19.39 0.68 11.17
C GLU A 224 19.87 -0.17 12.36
N VAL A 225 21.17 -0.11 12.64
CA VAL A 225 21.85 -0.81 13.74
C VAL A 225 22.06 0.11 14.93
#